data_AF-A0A3D2FBT7-F1
#
_entry.id   AF-A0A3D2FBT7-F1
#
_cell.length_a   1.000
_cell.length_b   1.000
_cell.length_c   1.000
_cell.angle_alpha   90.00
_cell.angle_beta   90.00
_cell.angle_gamma   90.00
#
_symmetry.space_group_name_H-M   'P 1'
#
loop_
_entity.id
_entity.type
_entity.pdbx_description
1 polymer ?
#
loop_
_entity_poly.entity_id
_entity_poly.type
_entity_poly.pdbx_seq_one_letter_code
_entity_poly.pdbx_strand_id
1 'polypeptide(L)'
;AKIDALMVLSANGTVIGVSSALDRAMRKGGWSNSFDNPVETAAALFSAGEVPLRVGVPFPFSMHRMLLEYWLRSDPNYSPDKIEIITVPPPQMAQAVRDGHLDVFCVGEPWGTVAVQQSDATLILPSKSIWQFAPEKVLAARHDWVEDNPETCHAM
;
A
#
# COMPACT_ATOMS: atom_id res chain seq x y z
N ALA A 1 25.62 -1.96 -5.45
CA ALA A 1 25.91 -0.77 -6.27
C ALA A 1 25.34 0.46 -5.55
N LYS A 2 26.05 1.59 -5.55
CA LYS A 2 25.53 2.86 -4.99
C LYS A 2 24.58 3.50 -6.02
N ILE A 3 23.42 3.95 -5.56
CA ILE A 3 22.36 4.54 -6.37
C ILE A 3 22.06 5.93 -5.79
N ASP A 4 21.94 6.93 -6.66
CA ASP A 4 21.57 8.28 -6.28
C ASP A 4 20.14 8.56 -6.73
N ALA A 5 19.34 9.13 -5.83
CA ALA A 5 18.01 9.63 -6.15
C ALA A 5 18.14 11.06 -6.65
N LEU A 6 17.81 11.28 -7.92
CA LEU A 6 17.98 12.56 -8.61
C LEU A 6 16.76 13.47 -8.41
N MET A 7 15.57 12.89 -8.46
CA MET A 7 14.31 13.63 -8.39
C MET A 7 13.19 12.78 -7.81
N VAL A 8 12.29 13.41 -7.03
CA VAL A 8 10.99 12.83 -6.68
C VAL A 8 10.01 13.10 -7.82
N LEU A 9 9.56 12.03 -8.48
CA LEU A 9 8.66 12.10 -9.64
C LEU A 9 7.19 12.25 -9.27
N SER A 10 6.83 11.87 -8.04
CA SER A 10 5.44 11.84 -7.60
C SER A 10 5.34 11.88 -6.08
N ALA A 11 4.18 12.29 -5.59
CA ALA A 11 3.76 12.14 -4.21
C ALA A 11 2.33 11.60 -4.17
N ASN A 12 2.05 10.71 -3.21
CA ASN A 12 0.76 10.01 -3.08
C ASN A 12 0.35 9.19 -4.34
N GLY A 13 -0.88 8.69 -4.35
CA GLY A 13 -1.40 7.85 -5.44
C GLY A 13 -1.37 6.35 -5.12
N THR A 14 -0.82 5.98 -3.96
CA THR A 14 -1.06 4.68 -3.32
C THR A 14 -2.42 4.67 -2.63
N VAL A 15 -3.13 3.55 -2.75
CA VAL A 15 -4.39 3.28 -2.06
C VAL A 15 -4.31 1.95 -1.33
N ILE A 16 -5.10 1.85 -0.27
CA ILE A 16 -5.30 0.64 0.51
C ILE A 16 -6.74 0.19 0.26
N GLY A 17 -6.91 -1.08 -0.07
CA GLY A 17 -8.22 -1.70 -0.15
C GLY A 17 -8.25 -3.08 0.48
N VAL A 18 -9.46 -3.60 0.65
CA VAL A 18 -9.74 -4.88 1.29
C VAL A 18 -10.66 -5.73 0.44
N SER A 19 -10.63 -7.05 0.67
CA SER A 19 -11.57 -7.98 0.09
C SER A 19 -13.01 -7.67 0.53
N SER A 20 -14.00 -8.07 -0.28
CA SER A 20 -15.41 -7.85 0.06
C SER A 20 -15.82 -8.55 1.37
N ALA A 21 -15.19 -9.68 1.69
CA ALA A 21 -15.42 -10.41 2.94
C ALA A 21 -14.95 -9.61 4.16
N LEU A 22 -13.74 -9.04 4.08
CA LEU A 22 -13.18 -8.24 5.16
C LEU A 22 -13.93 -6.90 5.33
N ASP A 23 -14.31 -6.22 4.24
CA ASP A 23 -15.15 -5.00 4.33
C ASP A 23 -16.46 -5.28 5.09
N ARG A 24 -17.16 -6.37 4.75
CA ARG A 24 -18.39 -6.76 5.47
C ARG A 24 -18.15 -7.04 6.95
N ALA A 25 -17.05 -7.72 7.27
CA ALA A 25 -16.69 -8.02 8.66
C ALA A 25 -16.40 -6.73 9.45
N MET A 26 -15.63 -5.80 8.87
CA MET A 26 -15.33 -4.49 9.48
C MET A 26 -16.61 -3.70 9.74
N ARG A 27 -17.51 -3.61 8.74
CA ARG A 27 -18.80 -2.91 8.88
C ARG A 27 -19.73 -3.54 9.90
N LYS A 28 -19.74 -4.87 10.02
CA LYS A 28 -20.49 -5.57 11.08
C LYS A 28 -19.98 -5.21 12.48
N GLY A 29 -18.69 -4.88 12.61
CA GLY A 29 -18.08 -4.33 13.82
C GLY A 29 -18.40 -2.86 14.09
N GLY A 30 -19.22 -2.21 13.25
CA GLY A 30 -19.63 -0.80 13.41
C GLY A 30 -18.71 0.21 12.73
N TRP A 31 -17.66 -0.23 12.02
CA TRP A 31 -16.82 0.67 11.25
C TRP A 31 -17.57 1.28 10.08
N SER A 32 -17.44 2.61 9.92
CA SER A 32 -17.96 3.33 8.77
C SER A 32 -16.80 3.77 7.90
N ASN A 33 -16.76 3.31 6.64
CA ASN A 33 -15.69 3.63 5.70
C ASN A 33 -15.71 5.12 5.30
N SER A 34 -15.17 5.99 6.15
CA SER A 34 -15.07 7.43 5.92
C SER A 34 -13.98 7.79 4.90
N PHE A 35 -13.10 6.85 4.57
CA PHE A 35 -12.01 6.98 3.62
C PHE A 35 -10.94 8.04 3.99
N ASP A 36 -10.95 8.53 5.22
CA ASP A 36 -10.04 9.59 5.70
C ASP A 36 -9.47 9.37 7.11
N ASN A 37 -9.96 8.37 7.83
CA ASN A 37 -9.56 8.10 9.22
C ASN A 37 -8.66 6.85 9.33
N PRO A 38 -7.33 7.00 9.29
CA PRO A 38 -6.42 5.86 9.36
C PRO A 38 -6.46 5.13 10.71
N VAL A 39 -6.71 5.84 11.81
CA VAL A 39 -6.70 5.25 13.16
C VAL A 39 -7.90 4.32 13.33
N GLU A 40 -9.11 4.80 13.02
CA GLU A 40 -10.32 3.99 13.11
C GLU A 40 -10.29 2.81 12.14
N THR A 41 -9.75 3.02 10.94
CA THR A 41 -9.63 1.96 9.93
C THR A 41 -8.66 0.84 10.36
N ALA A 42 -7.53 1.17 10.99
CA ALA A 42 -6.60 0.16 11.52
C ALA A 42 -7.23 -0.66 12.65
N ALA A 43 -7.91 0.00 13.58
CA ALA A 43 -8.62 -0.67 14.67
C ALA A 43 -9.69 -1.64 14.14
N ALA A 44 -10.42 -1.24 13.09
CA ALA A 44 -11.40 -2.09 12.43
C ALA A 44 -10.76 -3.31 11.73
N LEU A 45 -9.63 -3.13 11.04
CA LEU A 45 -8.89 -4.24 10.41
C LEU A 45 -8.49 -5.30 11.45
N PHE A 46 -7.89 -4.89 12.56
CA PHE A 46 -7.45 -5.82 13.61
C PHE A 46 -8.58 -6.46 14.41
N SER A 47 -9.77 -5.84 14.42
CA SER A 47 -10.94 -6.36 15.13
C SER A 47 -11.80 -7.30 14.28
N ALA A 48 -11.73 -7.19 12.95
CA ALA A 48 -12.60 -7.91 12.03
C ALA A 48 -11.92 -9.07 11.30
N GLY A 49 -10.62 -8.98 11.05
CA GLY A 49 -9.87 -9.96 10.28
C GLY A 49 -9.52 -11.22 11.06
N GLU A 50 -9.57 -12.36 10.37
CA GLU A 50 -8.84 -13.54 10.83
C GLU A 50 -7.33 -13.25 10.69
N VAL A 51 -6.57 -13.60 11.73
CA VAL A 51 -5.12 -13.37 11.76
C VAL A 51 -4.37 -14.64 11.36
N PRO A 52 -3.28 -14.52 10.57
CA PRO A 52 -2.73 -13.29 10.03
C PRO A 52 -3.56 -12.72 8.86
N LEU A 53 -3.70 -11.39 8.81
CA LEU A 53 -4.21 -10.68 7.63
C LEU A 53 -3.18 -10.80 6.50
N ARG A 54 -3.60 -11.30 5.35
CA ARG A 54 -2.75 -11.45 4.17
C ARG A 54 -2.76 -10.17 3.36
N VAL A 55 -1.63 -9.47 3.35
CA VAL A 55 -1.50 -8.15 2.76
C VAL A 55 -0.64 -8.19 1.51
N GLY A 56 -1.25 -7.88 0.36
CA GLY A 56 -0.59 -7.79 -0.93
C GLY A 56 0.16 -6.48 -1.11
N VAL A 57 1.44 -6.56 -1.45
CA VAL A 57 2.26 -5.42 -1.86
C VAL A 57 3.03 -5.72 -3.17
N PRO A 58 3.38 -4.71 -3.98
CA PRO A 58 4.08 -4.94 -5.26
C PRO A 58 5.49 -5.52 -5.12
N PHE A 59 6.17 -5.23 -4.02
CA PHE A 59 7.55 -5.68 -3.77
C PHE A 59 7.86 -5.73 -2.27
N PRO A 60 8.69 -6.69 -1.79
CA PRO A 60 8.97 -6.89 -0.36
C PRO A 60 9.62 -5.69 0.34
N PHE A 61 10.35 -4.86 -0.41
CA PHE A 61 11.01 -3.64 0.08
C PHE A 61 10.44 -2.39 -0.60
N SER A 62 9.16 -2.44 -0.99
CA SER A 62 8.49 -1.28 -1.58
C SER A 62 8.10 -0.25 -0.53
N MET A 63 8.02 0.98 -0.99
CA MET A 63 7.41 2.06 -0.22
C MET A 63 5.95 1.80 0.19
N HIS A 64 5.19 0.99 -0.57
CA HIS A 64 3.82 0.59 -0.20
C HIS A 64 3.83 -0.19 1.11
N ARG A 65 4.77 -1.13 1.25
CA ARG A 65 4.98 -1.87 2.51
C ARG A 65 5.45 -0.94 3.61
N MET A 66 6.40 -0.04 3.33
CA MET A 66 6.90 0.89 4.36
C MET A 66 5.79 1.80 4.89
N LEU A 67 4.93 2.35 4.00
CA LEU A 67 3.77 3.17 4.38
C LEU A 67 2.75 2.36 5.18
N LEU A 68 2.46 1.12 4.74
CA LEU A 68 1.56 0.21 5.44
C LEU A 68 2.08 -0.13 6.85
N GLU A 69 3.35 -0.50 6.98
CA GLU A 69 3.95 -0.81 8.27
C GLU A 69 4.02 0.44 9.17
N TYR A 70 4.35 1.61 8.61
CA TYR A 70 4.31 2.89 9.33
C TYR A 70 2.92 3.15 9.93
N TRP A 71 1.88 2.93 9.15
CA TRP A 71 0.50 3.08 9.59
C TRP A 71 0.10 2.03 10.63
N LEU A 72 0.20 0.75 10.29
CA LEU A 72 -0.32 -0.33 11.13
C LEU A 72 0.43 -0.47 12.46
N ARG A 73 1.75 -0.22 12.49
CA ARG A 73 2.54 -0.28 13.73
C ARG A 73 2.17 0.78 14.77
N SER A 74 1.44 1.82 14.37
CA SER A 74 0.93 2.83 15.29
C SER A 74 -0.31 2.38 16.06
N ASP A 75 -0.97 1.31 15.62
CA ASP A 75 -2.14 0.77 16.31
C ASP A 75 -1.73 -0.06 17.54
N PRO A 76 -2.38 0.11 18.71
CA PRO A 76 -2.09 -0.66 19.92
C PRO A 76 -2.27 -2.17 19.78
N ASN A 77 -3.07 -2.64 18.82
CA ASN A 77 -3.34 -4.05 18.60
C ASN A 77 -2.37 -4.69 17.60
N TYR A 78 -1.44 -3.93 17.01
CA TYR A 78 -0.46 -4.46 16.09
C TYR A 78 0.48 -5.45 16.77
N SER A 79 0.71 -6.58 16.10
CA SER A 79 1.82 -7.48 16.40
C SER A 79 2.32 -8.12 15.10
N PRO A 80 3.62 -8.48 14.99
CA PRO A 80 4.19 -8.99 13.73
C PRO A 80 3.52 -10.27 13.20
N ASP A 81 2.93 -11.07 14.06
CA ASP A 81 2.21 -12.31 13.76
C ASP A 81 0.80 -12.09 13.21
N LYS A 82 0.26 -10.86 13.29
CA LYS A 82 -1.07 -10.52 12.74
C LYS A 82 -1.07 -10.14 11.28
N ILE A 83 0.10 -9.95 10.66
CA ILE A 83 0.24 -9.49 9.27
C ILE A 83 1.16 -10.45 8.52
N GLU A 84 0.66 -11.02 7.43
CA GLU A 84 1.46 -11.75 6.44
C GLU A 84 1.64 -10.88 5.20
N ILE A 85 2.88 -10.54 4.83
CA ILE A 85 3.17 -9.76 3.63
C ILE A 85 3.37 -10.70 2.43
N ILE A 86 2.52 -10.54 1.41
CA ILE A 86 2.56 -11.32 0.17
C ILE A 86 2.96 -10.39 -0.99
N THR A 87 3.96 -10.80 -1.77
CA THR A 87 4.36 -10.05 -2.97
C THR A 87 3.49 -10.45 -4.14
N VAL A 88 2.76 -9.48 -4.69
CA VAL A 88 1.86 -9.70 -5.83
C VAL A 88 2.13 -8.63 -6.89
N PRO A 89 2.44 -9.01 -8.14
CA PRO A 89 2.54 -8.05 -9.23
C PRO A 89 1.24 -7.24 -9.35
N PRO A 90 1.28 -5.91 -9.49
CA PRO A 90 0.08 -5.09 -9.52
C PRO A 90 -1.01 -5.54 -10.51
N PRO A 91 -0.70 -6.02 -11.74
CA PRO A 91 -1.70 -6.55 -12.67
C PRO A 91 -2.45 -7.79 -12.16
N GLN A 92 -1.88 -8.52 -11.20
CA GLN A 92 -2.46 -9.73 -10.63
C GLN A 92 -3.19 -9.46 -9.30
N MET A 93 -3.12 -8.24 -8.77
CA MET A 93 -3.68 -7.89 -7.45
C MET A 93 -5.18 -8.20 -7.38
N ALA A 94 -5.93 -7.82 -8.41
CA ALA A 94 -7.38 -8.07 -8.48
C ALA A 94 -7.70 -9.58 -8.47
N GLN A 95 -6.95 -10.38 -9.24
CA GLN A 95 -7.13 -11.83 -9.26
C GLN A 95 -6.79 -12.45 -7.90
N ALA A 96 -5.70 -12.01 -7.26
CA ALA A 96 -5.31 -12.51 -5.95
C ALA A 96 -6.36 -12.19 -4.85
N VAL A 97 -7.00 -11.02 -4.91
CA VAL A 97 -8.13 -10.68 -4.03
C VAL A 97 -9.35 -11.54 -4.35
N ARG A 98 -9.72 -11.70 -5.63
CA ARG A 98 -10.85 -12.56 -6.07
C ARG A 98 -10.74 -13.98 -5.56
N ASP A 99 -9.55 -14.55 -5.70
CA ASP A 99 -9.28 -15.94 -5.32
C ASP A 99 -9.13 -16.11 -3.81
N GLY A 100 -9.30 -15.03 -3.04
CA GLY A 100 -9.19 -15.04 -1.60
C GLY A 100 -7.78 -15.34 -1.12
N HIS A 101 -6.74 -15.00 -1.88
CA HIS A 101 -5.34 -15.07 -1.44
C HIS A 101 -4.92 -13.83 -0.63
N LEU A 102 -5.60 -12.71 -0.83
CA LEU A 102 -5.35 -11.44 -0.16
C LEU A 102 -6.59 -10.94 0.57
N ASP A 103 -6.41 -10.48 1.80
CA ASP A 103 -7.44 -9.81 2.60
C ASP A 103 -7.34 -8.30 2.44
N VAL A 104 -6.11 -7.79 2.31
CA VAL A 104 -5.77 -6.37 2.13
C VAL A 104 -4.79 -6.23 0.96
N PHE A 105 -4.86 -5.13 0.23
CA PHE A 105 -3.82 -4.74 -0.74
C PHE A 105 -3.42 -3.27 -0.54
N CYS A 106 -2.14 -2.98 -0.74
CA CYS A 106 -1.58 -1.63 -0.73
C CYS A 106 -0.81 -1.42 -2.04
N VAL A 107 -1.35 -0.61 -2.94
CA VAL A 107 -0.85 -0.48 -4.32
C VAL A 107 -1.09 0.92 -4.88
N GLY A 108 -0.22 1.35 -5.79
CA GLY A 108 -0.44 2.55 -6.62
C GLY A 108 -1.61 2.40 -7.60
N GLU A 109 -2.33 3.48 -7.86
CA GLU A 109 -3.26 3.57 -8.99
C GLU A 109 -2.55 3.33 -10.33
N PRO A 110 -3.24 2.79 -11.36
CA PRO A 110 -4.67 2.47 -11.41
C PRO A 110 -5.05 1.11 -10.80
N TRP A 111 -4.11 0.39 -10.20
CA TRP A 111 -4.33 -1.01 -9.78
C TRP A 111 -5.33 -1.15 -8.64
N GLY A 112 -5.46 -0.12 -7.80
CA GLY A 112 -6.53 -0.05 -6.81
C GLY A 112 -7.91 0.01 -7.46
N THR A 113 -8.08 0.89 -8.45
CA THR A 113 -9.30 0.97 -9.27
C THR A 113 -9.60 -0.36 -9.97
N VAL A 114 -8.58 -1.00 -10.55
CA VAL A 114 -8.72 -2.33 -11.21
C VAL A 114 -9.18 -3.39 -10.22
N ALA A 115 -8.65 -3.40 -8.99
CA ALA A 115 -9.09 -4.33 -7.96
C ALA A 115 -10.57 -4.12 -7.60
N VAL A 116 -11.02 -2.88 -7.40
CA VAL A 116 -12.45 -2.59 -7.15
C VAL A 116 -13.33 -3.13 -8.28
N GLN A 117 -12.96 -2.83 -9.53
CA GLN A 117 -13.77 -3.17 -10.70
C GLN A 117 -13.85 -4.67 -10.98
N GLN A 118 -12.79 -5.41 -10.66
CA GLN A 118 -12.69 -6.79 -11.07
C GLN A 118 -12.79 -7.79 -9.91
N SER A 119 -12.65 -7.39 -8.65
CA SER A 119 -12.62 -8.31 -7.51
C SER A 119 -13.61 -7.99 -6.39
N ASP A 120 -14.57 -7.12 -6.65
CA ASP A 120 -15.50 -6.57 -5.64
C ASP A 120 -14.77 -6.04 -4.40
N ALA A 121 -13.52 -5.60 -4.57
CA ALA A 121 -12.74 -5.00 -3.49
C ALA A 121 -13.30 -3.64 -3.12
N THR A 122 -13.02 -3.21 -1.90
CA THR A 122 -13.37 -1.87 -1.43
C THR A 122 -12.11 -1.12 -1.05
N LEU A 123 -11.93 0.10 -1.58
CA LEU A 123 -10.87 0.99 -1.09
C LEU A 123 -11.27 1.54 0.28
N ILE A 124 -10.31 1.56 1.20
CA ILE A 124 -10.54 1.93 2.61
C ILE A 124 -9.74 3.16 3.03
N LEU A 125 -8.58 3.41 2.42
CA LEU A 125 -7.79 4.62 2.65
C LEU A 125 -6.97 5.01 1.41
N PRO A 126 -6.85 6.31 1.10
CA PRO A 126 -5.78 6.81 0.26
C PRO A 126 -4.52 7.05 1.10
N SER A 127 -3.33 6.93 0.49
CA SER A 127 -2.04 7.15 1.18
C SER A 127 -1.94 8.48 1.90
N LYS A 128 -2.55 9.53 1.32
CA LYS A 128 -2.56 10.90 1.89
C LYS A 128 -3.21 10.97 3.27
N SER A 129 -4.14 10.07 3.59
CA SER A 129 -4.79 10.02 4.90
C SER A 129 -3.85 9.46 5.96
N ILE A 130 -2.87 8.64 5.57
CA ILE A 130 -1.80 8.11 6.44
C ILE A 130 -0.66 9.13 6.55
N TRP A 131 -0.19 9.63 5.41
CA TRP A 131 0.86 10.64 5.32
C TRP A 131 0.52 11.61 4.19
N GLN A 132 0.14 12.83 4.58
CA GLN A 132 -0.39 13.89 3.69
C GLN A 132 0.37 14.08 2.37
N PHE A 133 1.70 13.98 2.39
CA PHE A 133 2.56 14.12 1.22
C PHE A 133 3.63 13.02 1.20
N ALA A 134 3.17 11.77 1.11
CA ALA A 134 4.07 10.62 1.07
C ALA A 134 4.92 10.66 -0.22
N PRO A 135 6.26 10.66 -0.14
CA PRO A 135 7.12 10.61 -1.32
C PRO A 135 6.92 9.28 -2.04
N GLU A 136 6.79 9.33 -3.36
CA GLU A 136 6.50 8.15 -4.18
C GLU A 136 7.66 7.75 -5.09
N LYS A 137 7.46 7.72 -6.40
CA LYS A 137 8.46 7.25 -7.34
C LYS A 137 9.57 8.26 -7.48
N VAL A 138 10.80 7.79 -7.62
CA VAL A 138 11.98 8.62 -7.85
C VAL A 138 12.61 8.27 -9.18
N LEU A 139 13.21 9.28 -9.82
CA LEU A 139 14.21 9.05 -10.84
C LEU A 139 15.52 8.77 -10.13
N ALA A 140 16.10 7.60 -10.38
CA ALA A 140 17.34 7.17 -9.77
C ALA A 140 18.28 6.62 -10.83
N ALA A 141 19.58 6.86 -10.63
CA ALA A 141 20.63 6.39 -11.51
C ALA A 141 21.78 5.79 -10.69
N ARG A 142 22.61 4.98 -11.33
CA ARG A 142 23.83 4.47 -10.68
C ARG A 142 24.78 5.62 -10.42
N HIS A 143 25.41 5.62 -9.26
CA HIS A 143 26.31 6.69 -8.84
C HIS A 143 27.46 6.92 -9.83
N ASP A 144 28.06 5.85 -10.36
CA ASP A 144 29.13 5.98 -11.37
C ASP A 144 28.65 6.67 -12.65
N TRP A 145 27.44 6.34 -13.11
CA TRP A 145 26.84 7.03 -14.25
C TRP A 145 26.58 8.52 -13.96
N VAL A 146 26.14 8.85 -12.74
CA VAL A 146 25.90 10.24 -12.33
C VAL A 146 27.20 11.04 -12.33
N GLU A 147 28.27 10.48 -11.76
CA GLU A 147 29.61 11.11 -11.74
C GLU A 147 30.19 11.26 -13.16
N ASP A 148 29.95 10.29 -14.04
CA ASP A 148 30.42 10.34 -15.44
C ASP A 148 29.57 11.29 -16.32
N ASN A 149 28.33 11.63 -15.91
CA ASN A 149 27.38 12.41 -16.72
C ASN A 149 26.72 13.56 -15.92
N PRO A 150 27.49 14.44 -15.24
CA PRO A 150 26.94 15.44 -14.33
C PRO A 150 26.07 16.48 -15.04
N GLU A 151 26.46 16.93 -16.24
CA GLU A 151 25.67 17.91 -17.03
C GLU A 151 24.32 17.33 -17.47
N THR A 152 24.28 16.04 -17.83
CA THR A 152 23.02 15.37 -18.19
C THR A 152 22.12 15.23 -16.96
N CYS A 153 22.68 14.84 -15.81
CA CYS A 153 21.92 14.75 -14.56
C CYS A 153 21.32 16.09 -14.13
N HIS A 154 22.06 17.20 -14.27
CA HIS A 154 21.54 18.54 -13.94
C HIS A 154 20.44 19.01 -14.89
N ALA A 155 20.42 18.50 -16.14
CA ALA A 155 19.42 18.87 -17.13
C ALA A 155 18.10 18.07 -17.02
N MET A 156 18.10 16.96 -16.28
CA MET A 156 16.91 16.13 -16.00
C MET A 156 16.01 16.76 -14.93
#